data_AF-A0A553NXV6-F1
#
_entry.id   AF-A0A553NXV6-F1
#
_cell.length_a   1.000
_cell.length_b   1.000
_cell.length_c   1.000
_cell.angle_alpha   90.00
_cell.angle_beta   90.00
_cell.angle_gamma   90.00
#
_symmetry.space_group_name_H-M   'P 1'
#
loop_
_entity.id
_entity.type
_entity.pdbx_description
1 polymer ?
#
loop_
_entity_poly.entity_id
_entity_poly.type
_entity_poly.pdbx_seq_one_letter_code
_entity_poly.pdbx_strand_id
1 'polypeptide(L)'
;KFVGLAEIPLHTRWTCLSMGSEWIRIVEQTSGNFFLPNQITGYSTPLYSNLENLNNYKSSCLGHYHFRLVWPGLGYFNEWLQDNDMIQPSPVAGFKKIALKYPNHFGGLFYVNIGGLSSGDPDDTLAKGDTRPGGGSYGVGRFSGTSGNLLPGPVGRDGSTSIDVEHLILFIKDDCN
;
A
#
# COMPACT_ATOMS: atom_id res chain seq x y z
N LYS A 1 -5.34 14.30 -48.48
CA LYS A 1 -3.98 14.01 -47.93
C LYS A 1 -4.10 14.13 -46.42
N PHE A 2 -3.79 13.06 -45.68
CA PHE A 2 -4.29 12.74 -44.34
C PHE A 2 -4.03 13.80 -43.26
N VAL A 3 -5.08 14.14 -42.49
CA VAL A 3 -4.97 14.74 -41.15
C VAL A 3 -5.21 13.57 -40.19
N GLY A 4 -4.13 13.01 -39.65
CA GLY A 4 -4.21 11.94 -38.66
C GLY A 4 -4.58 12.53 -37.31
N LEU A 5 -5.85 12.45 -36.94
CA LEU A 5 -6.25 12.52 -35.53
C LEU A 5 -5.73 11.23 -34.87
N ALA A 6 -4.65 11.35 -34.10
CA ALA A 6 -4.28 10.29 -33.17
C ALA A 6 -5.36 10.25 -32.09
N GLU A 7 -6.35 9.40 -32.28
CA GLU A 7 -7.26 8.99 -31.21
C GLU A 7 -6.43 8.27 -30.16
N ILE A 8 -6.18 8.94 -29.03
CA ILE A 8 -5.63 8.31 -27.84
C ILE A 8 -6.70 7.34 -27.35
N PRO A 9 -6.46 6.01 -27.28
CA PRO A 9 -7.48 5.10 -26.81
C PRO A 9 -7.75 5.38 -25.33
N LEU A 10 -8.96 5.86 -25.05
CA LEU A 10 -9.53 5.92 -23.72
C LEU A 10 -9.74 4.50 -23.19
N HIS A 11 -9.25 4.27 -21.96
CA HIS A 11 -9.55 3.13 -21.08
C HIS A 11 -8.96 1.75 -21.43
N THR A 12 -7.63 1.63 -21.38
CA THR A 12 -7.04 0.40 -20.83
C THR A 12 -7.26 0.39 -19.32
N ARG A 13 -7.99 -0.60 -18.81
CA ARG A 13 -8.04 -0.93 -17.38
C ARG A 13 -6.60 -1.24 -16.94
N TRP A 14 -6.03 -0.39 -16.10
CA TRP A 14 -4.65 -0.51 -15.61
C TRP A 14 -4.43 -1.70 -14.64
N THR A 15 -5.44 -2.56 -14.47
CA THR A 15 -5.36 -3.79 -13.68
C THR A 15 -4.58 -4.92 -14.38
N CYS A 16 -4.14 -4.72 -15.63
CA CYS A 16 -3.53 -5.77 -16.45
C CYS A 16 -2.21 -5.34 -17.13
N LEU A 17 -1.46 -4.37 -16.60
CA LEU A 17 -0.03 -4.37 -16.92
C LEU A 17 0.51 -5.68 -16.33
N SER A 18 1.16 -6.51 -17.14
CA SER A 18 1.94 -7.63 -16.61
C SER A 18 2.85 -7.02 -15.56
N MET A 19 2.60 -7.33 -14.28
CA MET A 19 3.55 -7.03 -13.24
C MET A 19 4.79 -7.82 -13.66
N GLY A 20 5.78 -7.13 -14.22
CA GLY A 20 7.02 -7.78 -14.61
C GLY A 20 7.56 -8.55 -13.41
N SER A 21 8.44 -9.52 -13.65
CA SER A 21 9.08 -10.30 -12.58
C SER A 21 9.81 -9.44 -11.52
N GLU A 22 10.00 -8.16 -11.82
CA GLU A 22 10.51 -7.09 -10.95
C GLU A 22 9.59 -6.75 -9.76
N TRP A 23 8.28 -7.01 -9.80
CA TRP A 23 7.37 -6.66 -8.69
C TRP A 23 7.21 -7.83 -7.73
N ILE A 24 7.71 -7.64 -6.51
CA ILE A 24 7.72 -8.63 -5.46
C ILE A 24 6.61 -8.31 -4.47
N ARG A 25 5.76 -9.29 -4.20
CA ARG A 25 4.69 -9.17 -3.21
C ARG A 25 5.29 -9.16 -1.80
N ILE A 26 4.86 -8.21 -0.98
CA ILE A 26 5.34 -8.01 0.40
C ILE A 26 4.23 -8.26 1.42
N VAL A 27 3.03 -7.72 1.19
CA VAL A 27 1.86 -7.97 2.04
C VAL A 27 0.66 -8.26 1.16
N GLU A 28 -0.16 -9.24 1.54
CA GLU A 28 -1.50 -9.43 1.01
C GLU A 28 -2.46 -9.67 2.17
N GLN A 29 -3.57 -8.95 2.15
CA GLN A 29 -4.58 -9.03 3.20
C GLN A 29 -5.97 -8.90 2.60
N THR A 30 -6.87 -9.76 3.04
CA THR A 30 -8.30 -9.74 2.69
C THR A 30 -9.16 -9.43 3.91
N SER A 31 -10.35 -8.87 3.68
CA SER A 31 -11.30 -8.56 4.74
C SER A 31 -11.63 -9.80 5.58
N GLY A 32 -11.85 -9.58 6.88
CA GLY A 32 -12.07 -10.65 7.85
C GLY A 32 -10.82 -11.46 8.26
N ASN A 33 -9.65 -11.19 7.66
CA ASN A 33 -8.39 -11.85 8.01
C ASN A 33 -7.39 -10.80 8.51
N PHE A 34 -6.89 -10.96 9.73
CA PHE A 34 -6.08 -9.94 10.40
C PHE A 34 -4.76 -10.48 10.92
N PHE A 35 -3.73 -9.64 10.82
CA PHE A 35 -2.42 -9.89 11.40
C PHE A 35 -2.54 -9.92 12.91
N LEU A 36 -1.70 -10.73 13.55
CA LEU A 36 -1.48 -10.63 14.99
C LEU A 36 -0.58 -9.42 15.29
N PRO A 37 -0.90 -8.64 16.34
CA PRO A 37 0.02 -7.63 16.85
C PRO A 37 1.40 -8.26 17.13
N ASN A 38 2.49 -7.57 16.85
CA ASN A 38 3.86 -8.08 17.03
C ASN A 38 4.31 -9.22 16.12
N GLN A 39 3.54 -9.56 15.08
CA GLN A 39 3.94 -10.59 14.13
C GLN A 39 3.93 -10.09 12.69
N ILE A 40 5.11 -10.08 12.08
CA ILE A 40 5.33 -9.64 10.68
C ILE A 40 5.66 -10.78 9.71
N THR A 41 5.76 -12.02 10.18
CA THR A 41 6.13 -13.21 9.36
C THR A 41 5.26 -14.41 9.72
N GLY A 42 5.37 -15.50 8.95
CA GLY A 42 4.64 -16.75 9.18
C GLY A 42 3.23 -16.80 8.60
N TYR A 43 2.87 -15.85 7.72
CA TYR A 43 1.58 -15.80 7.03
C TYR A 43 1.71 -16.35 5.61
N SER A 44 0.83 -17.28 5.22
CA SER A 44 0.85 -17.92 3.89
C SER A 44 -0.48 -17.75 3.13
N THR A 45 -1.62 -18.08 3.74
CA THR A 45 -2.97 -17.83 3.23
C THR A 45 -3.99 -17.80 4.37
N PRO A 46 -5.05 -16.95 4.33
CA PRO A 46 -5.36 -15.90 3.34
C PRO A 46 -4.61 -14.59 3.58
N LEU A 47 -3.67 -14.58 4.52
CA LEU A 47 -2.70 -13.51 4.76
C LEU A 47 -1.35 -13.91 4.18
N TYR A 48 -0.64 -12.94 3.61
CA TYR A 48 0.75 -13.13 3.19
C TYR A 48 1.60 -12.00 3.76
N SER A 49 2.80 -12.34 4.23
CA SER A 49 3.79 -11.38 4.66
C SER A 49 5.20 -11.82 4.33
N ASN A 50 5.98 -10.89 3.78
CA ASN A 50 7.41 -11.00 3.51
C ASN A 50 8.16 -9.74 4.00
N LEU A 51 7.60 -9.10 5.04
CA LEU A 51 8.10 -7.83 5.59
C LEU A 51 9.49 -7.96 6.22
N GLU A 52 9.84 -9.14 6.73
CA GLU A 52 11.16 -9.46 7.29
C GLU A 52 12.29 -9.30 6.25
N ASN A 53 11.97 -9.45 4.97
CA ASN A 53 12.93 -9.36 3.87
C ASN A 53 12.93 -8.00 3.18
N LEU A 54 12.19 -7.02 3.69
CA LEU A 54 12.02 -5.72 3.03
C LEU A 54 13.35 -5.03 2.71
N ASN A 55 14.30 -5.07 3.65
CA ASN A 55 15.63 -4.47 3.50
C ASN A 55 16.43 -5.07 2.33
N ASN A 56 16.14 -6.32 1.93
CA ASN A 56 16.80 -6.96 0.79
C ASN A 56 16.40 -6.32 -0.54
N TYR A 57 15.24 -5.66 -0.56
CA TYR A 57 14.68 -4.99 -1.73
C TYR A 57 14.86 -3.48 -1.68
N LYS A 58 15.55 -2.94 -0.66
CA LYS A 58 16.02 -1.56 -0.72
C LYS A 58 16.98 -1.49 -1.89
N SER A 59 16.61 -0.72 -2.91
CA SER A 59 17.44 -0.60 -4.11
C SER A 59 18.84 -0.15 -3.70
N SER A 60 19.83 -1.04 -3.79
CA SER A 60 21.23 -0.71 -3.52
C SER A 60 21.79 0.26 -4.56
N CYS A 61 21.16 0.29 -5.74
CA CYS A 61 21.48 1.16 -6.87
C CYS A 61 20.84 2.56 -6.78
N LEU A 62 19.66 2.71 -6.16
CA LEU A 62 18.95 4.00 -6.03
C LEU A 62 18.89 4.53 -4.60
N GLY A 63 19.15 3.71 -3.59
CA GLY A 63 19.09 4.07 -2.16
C GLY A 63 17.66 4.20 -1.60
N HIS A 64 16.64 3.81 -2.38
CA HIS A 64 15.23 4.01 -2.07
C HIS A 64 14.43 2.69 -2.15
N TYR A 65 13.31 2.64 -1.44
CA TYR A 65 12.27 1.64 -1.63
C TYR A 65 11.28 2.12 -2.68
N HIS A 66 10.93 1.25 -3.62
CA HIS A 66 9.95 1.51 -4.66
C HIS A 66 8.69 0.69 -4.42
N PHE A 67 7.65 1.32 -3.90
CA PHE A 67 6.44 0.65 -3.46
C PHE A 67 5.28 0.84 -4.43
N ARG A 68 4.40 -0.16 -4.45
CA ARG A 68 3.08 -0.08 -5.04
C ARG A 68 2.03 -0.69 -4.12
N LEU A 69 1.02 0.09 -3.75
CA LEU A 69 -0.12 -0.31 -2.95
C LEU A 69 -1.36 -0.44 -3.83
N VAL A 70 -1.88 -1.65 -3.95
CA VAL A 70 -2.95 -2.03 -4.87
C VAL A 70 -4.21 -2.36 -4.09
N TRP A 71 -5.35 -1.88 -4.58
CA TRP A 71 -6.68 -2.27 -4.11
C TRP A 71 -7.44 -2.91 -5.28
N PRO A 72 -7.41 -4.26 -5.41
CA PRO A 72 -7.95 -4.94 -6.58
C PRO A 72 -9.41 -4.59 -6.88
N GLY A 73 -10.25 -4.48 -5.84
CA GLY A 73 -11.66 -4.11 -5.97
C GLY A 73 -11.90 -2.69 -6.52
N LEU A 74 -10.91 -1.80 -6.43
CA LEU A 74 -10.99 -0.43 -6.96
C LEU A 74 -10.36 -0.30 -8.36
N GLY A 75 -9.63 -1.32 -8.81
CA GLY A 75 -9.03 -1.38 -10.14
C GLY A 75 -7.83 -0.46 -10.39
N TYR A 76 -7.19 0.06 -9.34
CA TYR A 76 -6.04 0.98 -9.44
C TYR A 76 -5.11 0.88 -8.20
N PHE A 77 -4.01 1.64 -8.21
CA PHE A 77 -2.96 1.62 -7.20
C PHE A 77 -2.37 3.02 -6.93
N ASN A 78 -1.59 3.10 -5.85
CA ASN A 78 -0.61 4.15 -5.61
C ASN A 78 0.80 3.58 -5.73
N GLU A 79 1.70 4.31 -6.37
CA GLU A 79 3.12 3.95 -6.57
C GLU A 79 4.02 5.14 -6.25
N TRP A 80 5.06 4.89 -5.47
CA TRP A 80 5.95 5.93 -4.94
C TRP A 80 7.32 5.36 -4.54
N LEU A 81 8.26 6.27 -4.32
CA LEU A 81 9.54 5.99 -3.67
C LEU A 81 9.55 6.54 -2.25
N GLN A 82 10.26 5.88 -1.32
CA GLN A 82 10.64 6.44 -0.01
C GLN A 82 12.00 5.87 0.46
N ASP A 83 12.70 6.56 1.36
CA ASP A 83 14.10 6.27 1.72
C ASP A 83 14.22 5.29 2.89
N ASN A 84 13.19 5.25 3.73
CA ASN A 84 13.11 4.47 4.96
C ASN A 84 12.08 3.35 4.84
N ASP A 85 12.27 2.30 5.64
CA ASP A 85 11.27 1.23 5.72
C ASP A 85 10.01 1.70 6.44
N MET A 86 8.92 0.94 6.26
CA MET A 86 7.65 1.19 6.93
C MET A 86 7.44 0.34 8.18
N ILE A 87 8.46 -0.41 8.63
CA ILE A 87 8.36 -1.34 9.76
C ILE A 87 9.25 -0.95 10.95
N GLN A 88 10.08 0.08 10.81
CA GLN A 88 10.82 0.70 11.90
C GLN A 88 10.21 2.05 12.28
N PRO A 89 10.21 2.41 13.57
CA PRO A 89 9.70 3.70 14.05
C PRO A 89 10.43 4.89 13.42
N SER A 90 9.87 5.46 12.35
CA SER A 90 10.41 6.65 11.69
C SER A 90 9.33 7.35 10.83
N PRO A 91 9.37 8.69 10.71
CA PRO A 91 8.59 9.41 9.71
C PRO A 91 9.01 9.03 8.30
N VAL A 92 8.10 9.11 7.32
CA VAL A 92 8.46 8.90 5.90
C VAL A 92 9.51 9.90 5.46
N ALA A 93 10.60 9.41 4.88
CA ALA A 93 11.70 10.19 4.31
C ALA A 93 11.75 10.02 2.79
N GLY A 94 12.10 11.10 2.08
CA GLY A 94 12.35 11.08 0.63
C GLY A 94 11.16 10.64 -0.24
N PHE A 95 9.94 10.86 0.23
CA PHE A 95 8.72 10.53 -0.52
C PHE A 95 8.70 11.17 -1.91
N LYS A 96 8.64 10.34 -2.97
CA LYS A 96 8.52 10.79 -4.37
C LYS A 96 7.37 10.06 -5.04
N LYS A 97 6.43 10.82 -5.59
CA LYS A 97 5.25 10.28 -6.29
C LYS A 97 5.65 9.77 -7.67
N ILE A 98 5.24 8.55 -8.02
CA ILE A 98 5.37 8.03 -9.40
C ILE A 98 4.00 8.02 -10.05
N ALA A 99 3.04 7.30 -9.46
CA ALA A 99 1.66 7.23 -9.95
C ALA A 99 0.68 7.08 -8.78
N LEU A 100 -0.07 8.14 -8.45
CA LEU A 100 -1.06 8.10 -7.37
C LEU A 100 -2.46 8.23 -7.93
N LYS A 101 -3.25 7.14 -7.91
CA LYS A 101 -4.68 7.22 -8.22
C LYS A 101 -5.46 7.92 -7.11
N TYR A 102 -5.04 7.67 -5.86
CA TYR A 102 -5.67 8.19 -4.66
C TYR A 102 -4.66 9.04 -3.88
N PRO A 103 -4.45 10.31 -4.27
CA PRO A 103 -3.39 11.14 -3.71
C PRO A 103 -3.78 11.83 -2.39
N ASN A 104 -5.06 11.86 -2.03
CA ASN A 104 -5.55 12.65 -0.90
C ASN A 104 -4.96 12.15 0.41
N HIS A 105 -4.19 13.01 1.09
CA HIS A 105 -3.49 12.72 2.35
C HIS A 105 -2.52 11.53 2.29
N PHE A 106 -2.12 11.09 1.09
CA PHE A 106 -1.16 10.00 0.96
C PHE A 106 0.28 10.53 0.98
N GLY A 107 1.05 10.12 1.99
CA GLY A 107 2.43 10.58 2.22
C GLY A 107 3.50 9.50 2.15
N GLY A 108 3.17 8.30 1.65
CA GLY A 108 4.00 7.10 1.81
C GLY A 108 3.65 6.36 3.10
N LEU A 109 4.22 5.17 3.31
CA LEU A 109 3.88 4.34 4.46
C LEU A 109 4.86 4.61 5.61
N PHE A 110 4.31 4.91 6.78
CA PHE A 110 5.07 5.00 8.02
C PHE A 110 4.58 3.96 9.02
N TYR A 111 5.51 3.57 9.88
CA TYR A 111 5.28 2.63 10.96
C TYR A 111 4.20 3.12 11.93
N VAL A 112 3.29 2.21 12.27
CA VAL A 112 2.29 2.38 13.31
C VAL A 112 2.52 1.30 14.36
N ASN A 113 2.46 1.70 15.63
CA ASN A 113 2.86 0.94 16.79
C ASN A 113 2.39 -0.54 16.77
N ILE A 114 3.35 -1.46 16.72
CA ILE A 114 3.14 -2.91 16.74
C ILE A 114 2.47 -3.42 18.06
N GLY A 115 2.43 -2.62 19.13
CA GLY A 115 1.76 -2.95 20.39
C GLY A 115 0.25 -2.72 20.44
N GLY A 116 -0.39 -2.40 19.32
CA GLY A 116 -1.83 -2.09 19.23
C GLY A 116 -2.73 -3.23 19.72
N LEU A 117 -3.83 -2.88 20.37
CA LEU A 117 -4.93 -3.80 20.67
C LEU A 117 -5.79 -3.98 19.41
N SER A 118 -6.47 -5.11 19.23
CA SER A 118 -7.48 -5.25 18.18
C SER A 118 -8.80 -4.58 18.62
N SER A 119 -8.84 -3.25 18.68
CA SER A 119 -10.00 -2.47 19.17
C SER A 119 -10.79 -1.72 18.10
N GLY A 120 -10.38 -1.82 16.83
CA GLY A 120 -10.97 -1.11 15.70
C GLY A 120 -10.38 0.29 15.48
N ASP A 121 -9.27 0.64 16.12
CA ASP A 121 -8.65 1.97 16.01
C ASP A 121 -8.00 2.14 14.61
N PRO A 122 -7.97 3.36 14.04
CA PRO A 122 -7.09 3.74 12.92
C PRO A 122 -5.66 3.17 13.02
N ASP A 123 -5.13 3.06 14.23
CA ASP A 123 -3.77 2.59 14.51
C ASP A 123 -3.63 1.07 14.68
N ASP A 124 -4.70 0.29 14.49
CA ASP A 124 -4.66 -1.18 14.51
C ASP A 124 -4.03 -1.75 13.22
N THR A 125 -2.82 -1.32 12.88
CA THR A 125 -2.12 -1.64 11.63
C THR A 125 -0.61 -1.59 11.82
N LEU A 126 0.15 -2.33 11.01
CA LEU A 126 1.62 -2.24 11.00
C LEU A 126 2.13 -0.91 10.43
N ALA A 127 1.50 -0.44 9.35
CA ALA A 127 1.84 0.82 8.71
C ALA A 127 0.61 1.48 8.11
N LYS A 128 0.63 2.81 8.00
CA LYS A 128 -0.41 3.59 7.30
C LYS A 128 0.22 4.72 6.51
N GLY A 129 -0.58 5.31 5.62
CA GLY A 129 -0.12 6.41 4.76
C GLY A 129 -0.93 7.70 4.87
N ASP A 130 -1.93 7.74 5.74
CA ASP A 130 -2.77 8.93 5.96
C ASP A 130 -2.00 9.97 6.79
N THR A 131 -1.71 11.11 6.18
CA THR A 131 -0.95 12.20 6.82
C THR A 131 -1.78 13.06 7.77
N ARG A 132 -3.09 12.79 7.89
CA ARG A 132 -3.95 13.55 8.80
C ARG A 132 -3.76 13.08 10.25
N PRO A 133 -3.85 13.98 11.24
CA PRO A 133 -3.98 13.58 12.64
C PRO A 133 -5.20 12.66 12.83
N GLY A 134 -4.98 11.48 13.40
CA GLY A 134 -6.05 10.49 13.59
C GLY A 134 -6.56 9.81 12.31
N GLY A 135 -5.90 10.01 11.16
CA GLY A 135 -6.25 9.34 9.91
C GLY A 135 -5.90 7.84 9.97
N GLY A 136 -6.81 6.98 9.49
CA GLY A 136 -6.66 5.52 9.46
C GLY A 136 -6.52 4.90 8.07
N SER A 137 -6.45 5.73 7.03
CA SER A 137 -6.46 5.27 5.63
C SER A 137 -5.11 4.70 5.20
N TYR A 138 -5.14 3.97 4.08
CA TYR A 138 -3.95 3.34 3.48
C TYR A 138 -3.28 2.34 4.44
N GLY A 139 -4.07 1.69 5.29
CA GLY A 139 -3.57 0.76 6.29
C GLY A 139 -3.03 -0.52 5.65
N VAL A 140 -1.87 -0.96 6.10
CA VAL A 140 -1.22 -2.21 5.69
C VAL A 140 -0.93 -3.04 6.93
N GLY A 141 -1.29 -4.33 6.89
CA GLY A 141 -1.09 -5.25 8.01
C GLY A 141 -2.00 -4.96 9.18
N ARG A 142 -3.31 -4.89 8.93
CA ARG A 142 -4.33 -4.58 9.95
C ARG A 142 -4.47 -5.70 10.97
N PHE A 143 -4.68 -5.33 12.24
CA PHE A 143 -4.99 -6.25 13.35
C PHE A 143 -6.50 -6.37 13.63
N SER A 144 -7.30 -5.48 13.03
CA SER A 144 -8.75 -5.44 13.14
C SER A 144 -9.37 -4.77 11.91
N GLY A 145 -10.64 -5.04 11.64
CA GLY A 145 -11.37 -4.42 10.53
C GLY A 145 -12.01 -3.09 10.92
N THR A 146 -12.42 -2.34 9.91
CA THR A 146 -13.36 -1.22 10.06
C THR A 146 -14.80 -1.77 10.15
N SER A 147 -15.81 -0.94 9.86
CA SER A 147 -17.18 -1.41 9.73
C SER A 147 -17.30 -2.55 8.71
N GLY A 148 -17.96 -3.64 9.10
CA GLY A 148 -18.14 -4.81 8.23
C GLY A 148 -16.89 -5.67 8.05
N ASN A 149 -15.89 -5.55 8.94
CA ASN A 149 -14.61 -6.28 8.87
C ASN A 149 -13.79 -5.98 7.60
N LEU A 150 -13.99 -4.80 7.01
CA LEU A 150 -13.25 -4.32 5.85
C LEU A 150 -11.90 -3.73 6.25
N LEU A 151 -11.06 -3.47 5.25
CA LEU A 151 -9.74 -2.88 5.41
C LEU A 151 -9.81 -1.39 5.05
N PRO A 152 -9.10 -0.50 5.76
CA PRO A 152 -9.09 0.91 5.43
C PRO A 152 -8.24 1.14 4.16
N GLY A 153 -8.93 1.31 3.04
CA GLY A 153 -8.30 1.60 1.75
C GLY A 153 -7.94 3.09 1.62
N PRO A 154 -8.01 3.65 0.40
CA PRO A 154 -7.58 5.02 0.16
C PRO A 154 -8.58 6.08 0.64
N VAL A 155 -8.14 7.33 0.76
CA VAL A 155 -9.08 8.46 0.88
C VAL A 155 -9.68 8.76 -0.49
N GLY A 156 -11.01 8.84 -0.54
CA GLY A 156 -11.79 9.18 -1.71
C GLY A 156 -11.51 10.58 -2.25
N ARG A 157 -12.07 10.88 -3.42
CA ARG A 157 -11.83 12.15 -4.13
C ARG A 157 -12.30 13.39 -3.36
N ASP A 158 -13.27 13.23 -2.46
CA ASP A 158 -13.75 14.30 -1.59
C ASP A 158 -12.71 14.78 -0.58
N GLY A 159 -11.63 14.01 -0.37
CA GLY A 159 -10.55 14.34 0.56
C GLY A 159 -10.93 14.14 2.02
N SER A 160 -12.11 13.57 2.31
CA SER A 160 -12.62 13.38 3.67
C SER A 160 -12.89 11.91 3.98
N THR A 161 -13.44 11.17 3.03
CA THR A 161 -14.00 9.83 3.27
C THR A 161 -13.00 8.75 2.93
N SER A 162 -12.72 7.83 3.85
CA SER A 162 -11.97 6.61 3.54
C SER A 162 -12.85 5.64 2.78
N ILE A 163 -12.29 5.02 1.74
CA ILE A 163 -12.91 3.94 0.98
C ILE A 163 -12.44 2.64 1.60
N ASP A 164 -13.36 1.95 2.26
CA ASP A 164 -13.10 0.61 2.79
C ASP A 164 -13.06 -0.42 1.66
N VAL A 165 -12.15 -1.39 1.78
CA VAL A 165 -11.84 -2.37 0.72
C VAL A 165 -11.80 -3.79 1.28
N GLU A 166 -12.09 -4.76 0.41
CA GLU A 166 -12.03 -6.19 0.76
C GLU A 166 -10.63 -6.80 0.58
N HIS A 167 -9.74 -6.12 -0.14
CA HIS A 167 -8.45 -6.68 -0.51
C HIS A 167 -7.42 -5.56 -0.71
N LEU A 168 -6.24 -5.73 -0.11
CA LEU A 168 -5.07 -4.90 -0.31
C LEU A 168 -3.86 -5.78 -0.65
N ILE A 169 -2.98 -5.28 -1.53
CA ILE A 169 -1.69 -5.90 -1.80
C ILE A 169 -0.61 -4.82 -1.83
N LEU A 170 0.43 -4.98 -1.02
CA LEU A 170 1.64 -4.17 -1.07
C LEU A 170 2.71 -4.92 -1.85
N PHE A 171 3.26 -4.27 -2.87
CA PHE A 171 4.41 -4.73 -3.62
C PHE A 171 5.59 -3.80 -3.41
N ILE A 172 6.78 -4.35 -3.57
CA ILE A 172 8.03 -3.63 -3.76
C ILE A 172 8.61 -3.99 -5.12
N LYS A 173 9.24 -3.04 -5.79
CA LYS A 173 9.97 -3.28 -7.03
C LYS A 173 11.43 -3.56 -6.74
N ASP A 174 11.95 -4.63 -7.34
CA ASP A 174 13.38 -4.92 -7.39
C ASP A 174 14.01 -4.16 -8.56
N ASP A 175 14.33 -2.89 -8.34
CA ASP A 175 14.87 -2.00 -9.38
C ASP A 175 16.32 -2.32 -9.78
N CYS A 176 17.00 -3.26 -9.13
CA CYS A 176 18.39 -3.60 -9.43
C CYS A 176 18.56 -4.94 -10.18
N ASN A 177 17.46 -5.60 -10.57
CA ASN A 177 17.46 -6.85 -11.35
C ASN A 177 17.03 -6.65 -12.81
#